data_AF-J3D994-F1
#
_entry.id   AF-J3D994-F1
#
_cell.length_a   1.000
_cell.length_b   1.000
_cell.length_c   1.000
_cell.angle_alpha   90.00
_cell.angle_beta   90.00
_cell.angle_gamma   90.00
#
_symmetry.space_group_name_H-M   'P 1'
#
loop_
_entity.id
_entity.type
_entity.pdbx_description
1 polymer ?
#
loop_
_entity_poly.entity_id
_entity_poly.type
_entity_poly.pdbx_seq_one_letter_code
_entity_poly.pdbx_strand_id
1 'polypeptide(L)'
;MLFFRGFKPAVCWMFLLGALGFGQWVKAAQWVTHESREPTAVARIELDAQELQWVRDHPEVVVASAQYPQYLFKDEYGHWSGLNNDVLDRISAMTGLRFVHEESFSTDQLLELLESGAADMSTTLAINDERKVFLDFSHAFGGAGWVLVGLADTPALQSLEQLSRRVLVLPARHALEGVIRRDYPAIELRLVKTYAEALALVESGEAYATIENEIGAQLYPSDRLKVGPAVEGKWEADHLAVRKGQPHLLSILNKALEAFPPAELRAIRLKWLNGIAPVHAPSAWQRVTQWGCWSLFIVSLFGLLSLLWNRRLAALIEQRRDAEKDLNDQLAFQHALIDAMPDPMFVRDLEGRLIMCNKSYEERLSTRFDQVQGRQLIELDVLPKETAEQLHAEFMAQLGTRKTRFSERQLMFKDGVRDIYQWTVPFYSADGQLRGLLGGWSDIGKRTRQV
;
A
#
# COMPACT_ATOMS: atom_id res chain seq x y z
N MET A 1 14.86 37.22 -25.62
CA MET A 1 15.60 35.96 -25.41
C MET A 1 15.25 35.46 -24.01
N LEU A 2 14.15 34.70 -23.86
CA LEU A 2 14.06 33.23 -23.89
C LEU A 2 14.78 32.56 -22.71
N PHE A 3 14.22 32.69 -21.50
CA PHE A 3 14.60 31.88 -20.33
C PHE A 3 13.40 31.66 -19.38
N PHE A 4 12.24 31.25 -19.90
CA PHE A 4 11.14 30.74 -19.06
C PHE A 4 10.19 29.87 -19.90
N ARG A 5 10.62 28.67 -20.26
CA ARG A 5 9.73 27.61 -20.79
C ARG A 5 10.30 26.25 -20.43
N GLY A 6 9.63 25.55 -19.51
CA GLY A 6 9.92 24.13 -19.29
C GLY A 6 9.71 23.61 -17.86
N PHE A 7 8.72 24.06 -17.09
CA PHE A 7 8.44 23.45 -15.78
C PHE A 7 6.96 23.59 -15.34
N LYS A 8 6.00 23.18 -16.18
CA LYS A 8 4.56 23.33 -15.83
C LYS A 8 3.59 22.14 -16.02
N PRO A 9 3.94 20.95 -16.57
CA PRO A 9 2.98 19.83 -16.50
C PRO A 9 3.22 18.86 -15.33
N ALA A 10 4.46 18.58 -14.92
CA ALA A 10 4.75 17.48 -14.00
C ALA A 10 4.36 17.74 -12.52
N VAL A 11 4.44 18.99 -12.06
CA VAL A 11 4.17 19.34 -10.66
C VAL A 11 2.66 19.48 -10.37
N CYS A 12 1.85 19.87 -11.36
CA CYS A 12 0.39 19.92 -11.22
C CYS A 12 -0.24 18.54 -11.06
N TRP A 13 0.32 17.48 -11.66
CA TRP A 13 -0.23 16.13 -11.57
C TRP A 13 0.11 15.44 -10.23
N MET A 14 1.26 15.75 -9.60
CA MET A 14 1.58 15.22 -8.26
C MET A 14 0.72 15.85 -7.15
N PHE A 15 0.34 17.14 -7.27
CA PHE A 15 -0.55 17.78 -6.29
C PHE A 15 -2.02 17.30 -6.40
N LEU A 16 -2.49 16.98 -7.61
CA LEU A 16 -3.84 16.46 -7.83
C LEU A 16 -4.02 15.01 -7.33
N LEU A 17 -2.98 14.17 -7.40
CA LEU A 17 -3.02 12.80 -6.87
C LEU A 17 -2.86 12.75 -5.34
N GLY A 18 -2.13 13.69 -4.73
CA GLY A 18 -2.06 13.82 -3.27
C GLY A 18 -3.36 14.28 -2.61
N ALA A 19 -4.13 15.14 -3.29
CA ALA A 19 -5.41 15.64 -2.79
C ALA A 19 -6.54 14.59 -2.80
N LEU A 20 -6.47 13.60 -3.69
CA LEU A 20 -7.44 12.50 -3.75
C LEU A 20 -7.20 11.41 -2.68
N GLY A 21 -5.97 11.30 -2.15
CA GLY A 21 -5.62 10.35 -1.08
C GLY A 21 -5.98 10.83 0.33
N PHE A 22 -6.04 12.15 0.57
CA PHE A 22 -6.37 12.71 1.89
C PHE A 22 -7.86 12.99 2.11
N GLY A 23 -8.68 13.03 1.05
CA GLY A 23 -10.11 13.31 1.13
C GLY A 23 -10.96 12.21 1.79
N GLN A 24 -10.43 11.00 1.97
CA GLN A 24 -11.15 9.89 2.61
C GLN A 24 -10.93 9.78 4.13
N TRP A 25 -9.89 10.41 4.68
CA TRP A 25 -9.59 10.31 6.12
C TRP A 25 -10.32 11.35 6.99
N VAL A 26 -10.81 12.45 6.40
CA VAL A 26 -11.53 13.50 7.16
C VAL A 26 -13.02 13.19 7.32
N LYS A 27 -13.58 12.20 6.59
CA LYS A 27 -15.00 11.82 6.72
C LYS A 27 -15.28 10.79 7.84
N ALA A 28 -14.25 10.25 8.48
CA ALA A 28 -14.40 9.23 9.52
C ALA A 28 -14.35 9.78 10.97
N ALA A 29 -14.16 11.10 11.15
CA ALA A 29 -13.97 11.72 12.47
C ALA A 29 -15.08 12.71 12.87
N GLN A 30 -16.17 12.78 12.13
CA GLN A 30 -17.38 13.48 12.55
C GLN A 30 -18.52 12.47 12.56
N TRP A 31 -19.48 12.65 13.47
CA TRP A 31 -20.69 11.83 13.65
C TRP A 31 -20.59 10.64 14.61
N VAL A 32 -19.96 10.84 15.77
CA VAL A 32 -20.48 10.31 17.04
C VAL A 32 -20.62 11.48 18.03
N THR A 33 -21.47 12.44 17.66
CA THR A 33 -22.14 13.26 18.67
C THR A 33 -23.42 12.52 18.97
N HIS A 34 -23.48 11.94 20.16
CA HIS A 34 -24.68 11.34 20.74
C HIS A 34 -25.69 12.47 20.94
N GLU A 35 -26.40 12.81 19.86
CA GLU A 35 -27.51 13.75 19.91
C GLU A 35 -28.67 12.97 20.51
N SER A 36 -28.82 13.05 21.83
CA SER A 36 -30.04 12.66 22.54
C SER A 36 -31.17 13.53 22.01
N ARG A 37 -31.79 13.10 20.91
CA ARG A 37 -33.03 13.69 20.41
C ARG A 37 -34.13 13.35 21.39
N GLU A 38 -34.79 14.38 21.90
CA GLU A 38 -36.07 14.29 22.58
C GLU A 38 -37.05 13.41 21.78
N PRO A 39 -37.97 12.69 22.45
CA PRO A 39 -38.91 11.82 21.78
C PRO A 39 -39.79 12.66 20.86
N THR A 40 -39.52 12.59 19.56
CA THR A 40 -40.42 13.11 18.52
C THR A 40 -41.83 12.60 18.85
N ALA A 41 -42.77 13.51 19.09
CA ALA A 41 -44.15 13.16 19.41
C ALA A 41 -44.62 12.09 18.42
N VAL A 42 -44.93 10.90 18.94
CA VAL A 42 -45.34 9.76 18.13
C VAL A 42 -46.64 10.14 17.44
N ALA A 43 -46.57 10.40 16.14
CA ALA A 43 -47.76 10.64 15.33
C ALA A 43 -48.58 9.34 15.32
N ARG A 44 -49.74 9.36 15.99
CA ARG A 44 -50.73 8.29 15.86
C ARG A 44 -51.24 8.27 14.43
N ILE A 45 -51.47 7.09 13.90
CA ILE A 45 -52.02 6.94 12.55
C ILE A 45 -53.54 7.12 12.57
N GLU A 46 -54.10 7.58 11.45
CA GLU A 46 -55.55 7.66 11.28
C GLU A 46 -56.11 6.28 10.97
N LEU A 47 -56.87 5.73 11.91
CA LEU A 47 -57.64 4.50 11.75
C LEU A 47 -59.09 4.85 11.42
N ASP A 48 -59.73 4.04 10.59
CA ASP A 48 -61.14 4.22 10.28
C ASP A 48 -62.05 3.78 11.44
N ALA A 49 -63.34 4.07 11.33
CA ALA A 49 -64.29 3.79 12.41
C ALA A 49 -64.41 2.29 12.74
N GLN A 50 -64.22 1.40 11.76
CA GLN A 50 -64.30 -0.05 11.98
C GLN A 50 -63.02 -0.56 12.63
N GLU A 51 -61.85 -0.07 12.20
CA GLU A 51 -60.56 -0.39 12.79
C GLU A 51 -60.47 0.10 14.25
N LEU A 52 -60.92 1.32 14.54
CA LEU A 52 -60.97 1.86 15.91
C LEU A 52 -61.89 1.03 16.80
N GLN A 53 -63.02 0.56 16.27
CA GLN A 53 -63.89 -0.34 17.00
C GLN A 53 -63.21 -1.70 17.24
N TRP A 54 -62.54 -2.24 16.21
CA TRP A 54 -61.80 -3.49 16.32
C TRP A 54 -60.72 -3.43 17.41
N VAL A 55 -59.92 -2.36 17.46
CA VAL A 55 -58.90 -2.12 18.50
C VAL A 55 -59.51 -2.06 19.91
N ARG A 56 -60.72 -1.50 20.05
CA ARG A 56 -61.44 -1.47 21.34
C ARG A 56 -61.94 -2.85 21.76
N ASP A 57 -62.43 -3.64 20.80
CA ASP A 57 -62.99 -4.97 21.05
C ASP A 57 -61.89 -6.04 21.24
N HIS A 58 -60.68 -5.78 20.71
CA HIS A 58 -59.51 -6.67 20.77
C HIS A 58 -58.32 -5.94 21.41
N PRO A 59 -58.34 -5.76 22.74
CA PRO A 59 -57.31 -4.99 23.45
C PRO A 59 -55.94 -5.70 23.49
N GLU A 60 -55.88 -6.98 23.15
CA GLU A 60 -54.67 -7.78 23.04
C GLU A 60 -54.68 -8.52 21.70
N VAL A 61 -53.53 -8.52 21.02
CA VAL A 61 -53.27 -9.34 19.84
C VAL A 61 -52.24 -10.38 20.21
N VAL A 62 -52.57 -11.66 20.08
CA VAL A 62 -51.69 -12.75 20.49
C VAL A 62 -50.70 -13.09 19.37
N VAL A 63 -49.41 -13.00 19.68
CA VAL A 63 -48.29 -13.21 18.75
C VAL A 63 -47.63 -14.55 19.01
N ALA A 64 -47.80 -15.52 18.11
CA ALA A 64 -47.07 -16.79 18.15
C ALA A 64 -45.57 -16.55 17.90
N SER A 65 -44.76 -16.88 18.90
CA SER A 65 -43.38 -16.42 19.01
C SER A 65 -42.43 -17.58 19.24
N ALA A 66 -41.62 -17.90 18.23
CA ALA A 66 -40.50 -18.81 18.36
C ALA A 66 -39.19 -18.02 18.45
N GLN A 67 -38.22 -18.55 19.18
CA GLN A 67 -36.91 -17.90 19.27
C GLN A 67 -36.21 -17.92 17.91
N TYR A 68 -35.97 -16.71 17.40
CA TYR A 68 -35.25 -16.43 16.18
C TYR A 68 -34.29 -15.27 16.46
N PRO A 69 -33.05 -15.58 16.89
CA PRO A 69 -32.12 -14.58 17.42
C PRO A 69 -31.97 -13.32 16.55
N GLN A 70 -31.75 -12.18 17.21
CA GLN A 70 -31.75 -10.81 16.65
C GLN A 70 -33.11 -10.32 16.12
N TYR A 71 -33.93 -11.19 15.54
CA TYR A 71 -35.28 -10.87 15.08
C TYR A 71 -36.29 -10.87 16.23
N LEU A 72 -36.37 -11.98 16.97
CA LEU A 72 -37.26 -12.15 18.12
C LEU A 72 -36.69 -13.22 19.05
N PHE A 73 -36.25 -12.82 20.25
CA PHE A 73 -35.65 -13.73 21.22
C PHE A 73 -35.93 -13.23 22.63
N LYS A 74 -35.63 -14.07 23.64
CA LYS A 74 -35.70 -13.66 25.03
C LYS A 74 -34.36 -13.11 25.49
N ASP A 75 -34.37 -11.94 26.12
CA ASP A 75 -33.18 -11.35 26.72
C ASP A 75 -32.74 -12.08 28.00
N GLU A 76 -31.67 -11.59 28.64
CA GLU A 76 -31.14 -12.15 29.90
C GLU A 76 -32.15 -12.13 31.05
N TYR A 77 -33.19 -11.31 30.96
CA TYR A 77 -34.25 -11.16 31.95
C TYR A 77 -35.50 -11.98 31.60
N GLY A 78 -35.51 -12.69 30.47
CA GLY A 78 -36.62 -13.50 29.99
C GLY A 78 -37.71 -12.74 29.25
N HIS A 79 -37.49 -11.45 28.92
CA HIS A 79 -38.44 -10.64 28.16
C HIS A 79 -38.22 -10.78 26.67
N TRP A 80 -39.30 -10.71 25.89
CA TRP A 80 -39.21 -10.68 24.43
C TRP A 80 -38.54 -9.40 23.96
N SER A 81 -37.57 -9.56 23.07
CA SER A 81 -36.70 -8.53 22.55
C SER A 81 -36.25 -8.89 21.13
N GLY A 82 -35.74 -7.91 20.39
CA GLY A 82 -35.24 -8.07 19.03
C GLY A 82 -35.89 -7.10 18.06
N LEU A 83 -35.45 -7.15 16.80
CA LEU A 83 -35.88 -6.29 15.72
C LEU A 83 -37.40 -6.26 15.57
N ASN A 84 -38.04 -7.42 15.54
CA ASN A 84 -39.47 -7.53 15.36
C ASN A 84 -40.23 -7.04 16.59
N ASN A 85 -39.67 -7.19 17.80
CA ASN A 85 -40.26 -6.65 19.02
C ASN A 85 -40.25 -5.11 19.00
N ASP A 86 -39.11 -4.49 18.67
CA ASP A 86 -39.00 -3.03 18.52
C ASP A 86 -39.97 -2.49 17.45
N VAL A 87 -40.19 -3.24 16.36
CA VAL A 87 -41.19 -2.91 15.33
C VAL A 87 -42.62 -2.99 15.90
N LEU A 88 -42.95 -4.05 16.65
CA LEU A 88 -44.26 -4.18 17.31
C LEU A 88 -44.50 -3.08 18.36
N ASP A 89 -43.49 -2.72 19.15
CA ASP A 89 -43.57 -1.62 20.13
C ASP A 89 -43.87 -0.29 19.42
N ARG A 90 -43.21 -0.06 18.27
CA ARG A 90 -43.46 1.13 17.45
C ARG A 90 -44.88 1.13 16.87
N ILE A 91 -45.34 -0.01 16.35
CA ILE A 91 -46.72 -0.17 15.85
C ILE A 91 -47.73 0.01 16.98
N SER A 92 -47.44 -0.50 18.18
CA SER A 92 -48.26 -0.31 19.38
C SER A 92 -48.41 1.18 19.71
N ALA A 93 -47.32 1.95 19.70
CA ALA A 93 -47.37 3.39 19.95
C ALA A 93 -48.17 4.16 18.88
N MET A 94 -48.18 3.68 17.63
CA MET A 94 -48.90 4.30 16.51
C MET A 94 -50.40 3.99 16.50
N THR A 95 -50.78 2.77 16.93
CA THR A 95 -52.14 2.21 16.76
C THR A 95 -52.93 2.09 18.06
N GLY A 96 -52.25 1.97 19.21
CA GLY A 96 -52.84 1.63 20.50
C GLY A 96 -53.05 0.14 20.74
N LEU A 97 -52.67 -0.73 19.79
CA LEU A 97 -52.70 -2.19 20.00
C LEU A 97 -51.70 -2.62 21.07
N ARG A 98 -52.02 -3.68 21.82
CA ARG A 98 -51.08 -4.35 22.70
C ARG A 98 -50.80 -5.75 22.18
N PHE A 99 -49.54 -6.03 21.91
CA PHE A 99 -49.09 -7.36 21.47
C PHE A 99 -48.68 -8.19 22.69
N VAL A 100 -49.17 -9.42 22.76
CA VAL A 100 -48.83 -10.38 23.82
C VAL A 100 -48.27 -11.63 23.18
N HIS A 101 -47.12 -12.09 23.64
CA HIS A 101 -46.41 -13.20 23.02
C HIS A 101 -46.83 -14.54 23.62
N GLU A 102 -47.25 -15.48 22.76
CA GLU A 102 -47.43 -16.89 23.08
C GLU A 102 -46.19 -17.66 22.59
N GLU A 103 -45.47 -18.30 23.49
CA GLU A 103 -44.19 -18.95 23.17
C GLU A 103 -44.39 -20.29 22.43
N SER A 104 -43.57 -20.49 21.41
CA SER A 104 -43.44 -21.74 20.67
C SER A 104 -41.98 -22.19 20.61
N PHE A 105 -41.75 -23.50 20.57
CA PHE A 105 -40.43 -24.12 20.54
C PHE A 105 -40.07 -24.70 19.16
N SER A 106 -40.97 -24.62 18.18
CA SER A 106 -40.71 -25.05 16.80
C SER A 106 -41.59 -24.29 15.81
N THR A 107 -41.17 -24.24 14.55
CA THR A 107 -41.98 -23.68 13.46
C THR A 107 -43.32 -24.42 13.33
N ASP A 108 -43.31 -25.73 13.54
CA ASP A 108 -44.49 -26.59 13.50
C ASP A 108 -45.53 -26.20 14.55
N GLN A 109 -45.12 -26.12 15.83
CA GLN A 109 -45.98 -25.68 16.94
C GLN A 109 -46.46 -24.23 16.74
N LEU A 110 -45.61 -23.35 16.19
CA LEU A 110 -45.99 -21.96 15.91
C LEU A 110 -47.14 -21.91 14.90
N LEU A 111 -47.07 -22.71 13.84
CA LEU A 111 -48.14 -22.80 12.85
C LEU A 111 -49.41 -23.44 13.43
N GLU A 112 -49.31 -24.44 14.31
CA GLU A 112 -50.45 -25.02 15.02
C GLU A 112 -51.20 -23.99 15.89
N LEU A 113 -50.47 -23.09 16.59
CA LEU A 113 -51.08 -22.01 17.36
C LEU A 113 -51.90 -21.05 16.48
N LEU A 114 -51.42 -20.76 15.27
CA LEU A 114 -52.13 -19.92 14.31
C LEU A 114 -53.34 -20.64 13.68
N GLU A 115 -53.18 -21.92 13.33
CA GLU A 115 -54.26 -22.73 12.73
C GLU A 115 -55.40 -22.99 13.70
N SER A 116 -55.08 -23.25 14.98
CA SER A 116 -56.08 -23.44 16.06
C SER A 116 -56.75 -22.13 16.49
N GLY A 117 -56.17 -20.98 16.14
CA GLY A 117 -56.62 -19.67 16.60
C GLY A 117 -56.24 -19.34 18.04
N ALA A 118 -55.31 -20.09 18.65
CA ALA A 118 -54.70 -19.75 19.92
C ALA A 118 -53.82 -18.49 19.81
N ALA A 119 -53.34 -18.18 18.61
CA ALA A 119 -52.65 -16.94 18.29
C ALA A 119 -53.26 -16.27 17.04
N ASP A 120 -53.12 -14.94 16.97
CA ASP A 120 -53.66 -14.12 15.90
C ASP A 120 -52.65 -13.83 14.79
N MET A 121 -51.37 -13.74 15.14
CA MET A 121 -50.30 -13.39 14.20
C MET A 121 -48.93 -13.95 14.60
N SER A 122 -47.96 -13.83 13.69
CA SER A 122 -46.54 -14.10 13.93
C SER A 122 -45.65 -13.11 13.16
N THR A 123 -44.42 -12.91 13.60
CA THR A 123 -43.47 -11.96 13.00
C THR A 123 -42.29 -12.61 12.28
N THR A 124 -42.12 -13.93 12.41
CA THR A 124 -40.92 -14.66 11.92
C THR A 124 -41.22 -15.68 10.83
N LEU A 125 -42.44 -15.70 10.28
CA LEU A 125 -42.83 -16.64 9.25
C LEU A 125 -42.60 -16.08 7.84
N ALA A 126 -41.74 -16.75 7.07
CA ALA A 126 -41.66 -16.52 5.63
C ALA A 126 -42.98 -16.80 4.91
N ILE A 127 -43.23 -16.05 3.84
CA ILE A 127 -44.35 -16.30 2.93
C ILE A 127 -44.10 -17.54 2.06
N ASN A 128 -45.10 -18.41 1.93
CA ASN A 128 -45.15 -19.47 0.92
C ASN A 128 -46.59 -19.80 0.52
N ASP A 129 -46.78 -20.58 -0.54
CA ASP A 129 -48.11 -20.85 -1.09
C ASP A 129 -48.99 -21.69 -0.15
N GLU A 130 -48.38 -22.58 0.64
CA GLU A 130 -49.10 -23.39 1.65
C GLU A 130 -49.66 -22.52 2.77
N ARG A 131 -48.86 -21.60 3.31
CA ARG A 131 -49.24 -20.69 4.40
C ARG A 131 -50.28 -19.68 3.94
N LYS A 132 -50.23 -19.20 2.69
CA LYS A 132 -51.25 -18.32 2.10
C LYS A 132 -52.65 -18.92 2.07
N VAL A 133 -52.82 -20.23 2.28
CA VAL A 133 -54.13 -20.85 2.37
C VAL A 133 -54.87 -20.40 3.64
N PHE A 134 -54.17 -20.24 4.76
CA PHE A 134 -54.75 -19.94 6.09
C PHE A 134 -54.19 -18.69 6.78
N LEU A 135 -53.13 -18.07 6.23
CA LEU A 135 -52.56 -16.80 6.68
C LEU A 135 -52.65 -15.74 5.57
N ASP A 136 -52.85 -14.50 5.99
CA ASP A 136 -52.60 -13.29 5.21
C ASP A 136 -51.27 -12.67 5.66
N PHE A 137 -50.61 -11.92 4.79
CA PHE A 137 -49.30 -11.32 5.07
C PHE A 137 -49.35 -9.81 4.87
N SER A 138 -48.71 -9.06 5.78
CA SER A 138 -48.62 -7.61 5.70
C SER A 138 -47.72 -7.14 4.55
N HIS A 139 -47.54 -5.83 4.40
CA HIS A 139 -46.46 -5.25 3.63
C HIS A 139 -45.09 -5.68 4.18
N ALA A 140 -44.12 -5.83 3.29
CA ALA A 140 -42.75 -6.18 3.67
C ALA A 140 -42.07 -4.99 4.34
N PHE A 141 -41.40 -5.23 5.47
CA PHE A 141 -40.64 -4.20 6.20
C PHE A 141 -39.14 -4.51 6.29
N GLY A 142 -38.71 -5.63 5.70
CA GLY A 142 -37.35 -6.10 5.77
C GLY A 142 -37.14 -7.34 4.90
N GLY A 143 -36.07 -8.05 5.23
CA GLY A 143 -35.77 -9.33 4.62
C GLY A 143 -34.30 -9.66 4.63
N ALA A 144 -34.02 -10.94 4.39
CA ALA A 144 -32.70 -11.52 4.21
C ALA A 144 -32.73 -12.57 3.09
N GLY A 145 -31.57 -12.89 2.52
CA GLY A 145 -31.46 -14.01 1.58
C GLY A 145 -31.40 -15.33 2.33
N TRP A 146 -31.97 -16.40 1.76
CA TRP A 146 -31.65 -17.76 2.20
C TRP A 146 -30.23 -18.12 1.76
N VAL A 147 -29.44 -18.73 2.63
CA VAL A 147 -28.07 -19.21 2.36
C VAL A 147 -27.96 -20.69 2.69
N LEU A 148 -27.04 -21.37 2.00
CA LEU A 148 -26.66 -22.74 2.35
C LEU A 148 -25.51 -22.72 3.34
N VAL A 149 -25.65 -23.48 4.44
CA VAL A 149 -24.58 -23.64 5.43
C VAL A 149 -24.10 -25.09 5.38
N GLY A 150 -22.80 -25.27 5.16
CA GLY A 150 -22.15 -26.59 5.10
C GLY A 150 -20.84 -26.60 5.90
N LEU A 151 -20.11 -27.71 5.85
CA LEU A 151 -18.80 -27.82 6.51
C LEU A 151 -17.73 -26.99 5.78
N ALA A 152 -16.85 -26.34 6.55
CA ALA A 152 -15.79 -25.47 6.01
C ALA A 152 -14.78 -26.20 5.11
N ASP A 153 -14.51 -27.47 5.41
CA ASP A 153 -13.60 -28.33 4.66
C ASP A 153 -14.21 -28.91 3.36
N THR A 154 -15.46 -28.56 3.05
CA THR A 154 -16.15 -29.01 1.83
C THR A 154 -16.20 -27.92 0.76
N PRO A 155 -16.31 -28.30 -0.53
CA PRO A 155 -16.54 -27.32 -1.60
C PRO A 155 -17.73 -26.43 -1.29
N ALA A 156 -17.59 -25.12 -1.52
CA ALA A 156 -18.65 -24.16 -1.22
C ALA A 156 -19.90 -24.46 -2.05
N LEU A 157 -20.99 -24.80 -1.37
CA LEU A 157 -22.30 -25.04 -1.97
C LEU A 157 -22.85 -23.78 -2.62
N GLN A 158 -23.02 -23.80 -3.95
CA GLN A 158 -23.53 -22.65 -4.70
C GLN A 158 -25.04 -22.74 -4.97
N SER A 159 -25.60 -23.95 -4.95
CA SER A 159 -26.99 -24.16 -5.36
C SER A 159 -27.58 -25.46 -4.78
N LEU A 160 -28.91 -25.59 -4.81
CA LEU A 160 -29.61 -26.78 -4.31
C LEU A 160 -29.36 -28.01 -5.17
N GLU A 161 -29.09 -27.86 -6.46
CA GLU A 161 -28.80 -28.96 -7.39
C GLU A 161 -27.58 -29.78 -6.94
N GLN A 162 -26.61 -29.14 -6.28
CA GLN A 162 -25.39 -29.78 -5.78
C GLN A 162 -25.65 -30.72 -4.59
N LEU A 163 -26.84 -30.66 -3.98
CA LEU A 163 -27.26 -31.50 -2.86
C LEU A 163 -27.97 -32.80 -3.30
N SER A 164 -27.98 -33.11 -4.60
CA SER A 164 -28.55 -34.37 -5.09
C SER A 164 -27.93 -35.58 -4.38
N ARG A 165 -28.78 -36.45 -3.80
CA ARG A 165 -28.42 -37.61 -2.98
C ARG A 165 -27.59 -37.28 -1.73
N ARG A 166 -27.67 -36.04 -1.25
CA ARG A 166 -27.10 -35.59 0.02
C ARG A 166 -28.22 -35.35 1.02
N VAL A 167 -27.87 -35.47 2.30
CA VAL A 167 -28.77 -35.13 3.40
C VAL A 167 -28.78 -33.62 3.61
N LEU A 168 -29.92 -32.99 3.38
CA LEU A 168 -30.20 -31.60 3.71
C LEU A 168 -31.09 -31.58 4.95
N VAL A 169 -30.64 -30.92 6.01
CA VAL A 169 -31.40 -30.79 7.26
C VAL A 169 -32.05 -29.41 7.35
N LEU A 170 -33.32 -29.34 7.72
CA LEU A 170 -34.04 -28.07 7.94
C LEU A 170 -35.16 -28.24 8.98
N PRO A 171 -35.64 -27.16 9.62
CA PRO A 171 -36.79 -27.23 10.51
C PRO A 171 -38.04 -27.81 9.82
N ALA A 172 -38.86 -28.57 10.54
CA ALA A 172 -40.14 -29.05 10.02
C ALA A 172 -41.06 -27.88 9.63
N ARG A 173 -41.82 -28.03 8.54
CA ARG A 173 -42.71 -26.99 7.98
C ARG A 173 -41.98 -25.69 7.60
N HIS A 174 -40.72 -25.80 7.22
CA HIS A 174 -39.94 -24.69 6.67
C HIS A 174 -40.56 -24.17 5.37
N ALA A 175 -40.40 -22.87 5.09
CA ALA A 175 -41.01 -22.22 3.93
C ALA A 175 -40.61 -22.85 2.59
N LEU A 176 -39.37 -23.35 2.50
CA LEU A 176 -38.82 -24.01 1.30
C LEU A 176 -39.06 -25.53 1.26
N GLU A 177 -39.64 -26.15 2.30
CA GLU A 177 -39.78 -27.61 2.36
C GLU A 177 -40.54 -28.16 1.15
N GLY A 178 -41.75 -27.64 0.89
CA GLY A 178 -42.58 -28.09 -0.23
C GLY A 178 -41.91 -27.88 -1.59
N VAL A 179 -41.21 -26.75 -1.77
CA VAL A 179 -40.45 -26.45 -3.00
C VAL A 179 -39.32 -27.45 -3.19
N ILE A 180 -38.55 -27.74 -2.14
CA ILE A 180 -37.43 -28.68 -2.22
C ILE A 180 -37.92 -30.10 -2.53
N ARG A 181 -38.99 -30.55 -1.86
CA ARG A 181 -39.58 -31.88 -2.13
C ARG A 181 -40.07 -32.02 -3.57
N ARG A 182 -40.67 -30.97 -4.12
CA ARG A 182 -41.24 -30.97 -5.47
C ARG A 182 -40.18 -30.85 -6.56
N ASP A 183 -39.27 -29.88 -6.42
CA ASP A 183 -38.35 -29.48 -7.49
C ASP A 183 -37.00 -30.20 -7.40
N TYR A 184 -36.64 -30.70 -6.21
CA TYR A 184 -35.38 -31.40 -5.93
C TYR A 184 -35.60 -32.74 -5.19
N PRO A 185 -36.39 -33.69 -5.74
CA PRO A 185 -36.77 -34.92 -5.07
C PRO A 185 -35.60 -35.87 -4.77
N ALA A 186 -34.45 -35.65 -5.39
CA ALA A 186 -33.23 -36.42 -5.15
C ALA A 186 -32.48 -35.98 -3.87
N ILE A 187 -32.84 -34.85 -3.25
CA ILE A 187 -32.27 -34.40 -1.98
C ILE A 187 -32.94 -35.19 -0.85
N GLU A 188 -32.14 -35.77 0.05
CA GLU A 188 -32.65 -36.45 1.23
C GLU A 188 -32.94 -35.43 2.33
N LEU A 189 -34.22 -35.08 2.53
CA LEU A 189 -34.60 -34.13 3.57
C LEU A 189 -34.70 -34.79 4.95
N ARG A 190 -33.94 -34.27 5.92
CA ARG A 190 -34.10 -34.58 7.34
C ARG A 190 -34.73 -33.39 8.05
N LEU A 191 -35.87 -33.61 8.71
CA LEU A 191 -36.57 -32.55 9.44
C LEU A 191 -36.18 -32.55 10.91
N VAL A 192 -36.02 -31.35 11.47
CA VAL A 192 -35.69 -31.10 12.88
C VAL A 192 -36.62 -30.05 13.50
N LYS A 193 -36.52 -29.78 14.79
CA LYS A 193 -37.39 -28.80 15.44
C LYS A 193 -36.92 -27.36 15.27
N THR A 194 -35.60 -27.15 15.28
CA THR A 194 -34.99 -25.80 15.35
C THR A 194 -33.80 -25.66 14.41
N TYR A 195 -33.46 -24.42 14.04
CA TYR A 195 -32.25 -24.12 13.26
C TYR A 195 -30.97 -24.49 14.03
N ALA A 196 -30.97 -24.34 15.36
CA ALA A 196 -29.83 -24.75 16.20
C ALA A 196 -29.56 -26.26 16.09
N GLU A 197 -30.61 -27.08 16.10
CA GLU A 197 -30.49 -28.53 15.89
C GLU A 197 -30.01 -28.85 14.46
N ALA A 198 -30.50 -28.12 13.45
CA ALA A 198 -30.06 -28.27 12.06
C ALA A 198 -28.56 -27.99 11.90
N LEU A 199 -28.09 -26.87 12.45
CA LEU A 199 -26.68 -26.47 12.42
C LEU A 199 -25.79 -27.50 13.15
N ALA A 200 -26.21 -28.00 14.31
CA ALA A 200 -25.47 -29.02 15.06
C ALA A 200 -25.31 -30.34 14.27
N LEU A 201 -26.33 -30.75 13.50
CA LEU A 201 -26.24 -31.93 12.63
C LEU A 201 -25.30 -31.73 11.44
N VAL A 202 -25.19 -30.50 10.92
CA VAL A 202 -24.19 -30.17 9.88
C VAL A 202 -22.79 -30.16 10.48
N GLU A 203 -22.60 -29.54 11.64
CA GLU A 203 -21.30 -29.44 12.31
C GLU A 203 -20.73 -30.79 12.74
N SER A 204 -21.61 -31.73 13.14
CA SER A 204 -21.23 -33.12 13.45
C SER A 204 -21.00 -33.99 12.22
N GLY A 205 -21.39 -33.53 11.01
CA GLY A 205 -21.26 -34.26 9.76
C GLY A 205 -22.36 -35.30 9.51
N GLU A 206 -23.42 -35.33 10.33
CA GLU A 206 -24.61 -36.17 10.09
C GLU A 206 -25.47 -35.68 8.93
N ALA A 207 -25.43 -34.37 8.65
CA ALA A 207 -26.05 -33.75 7.49
C ALA A 207 -24.98 -33.03 6.64
N TYR A 208 -25.20 -32.98 5.33
CA TYR A 208 -24.25 -32.34 4.42
C TYR A 208 -24.38 -30.81 4.47
N ALA A 209 -25.61 -30.32 4.61
CA ALA A 209 -25.91 -28.89 4.67
C ALA A 209 -27.23 -28.61 5.39
N THR A 210 -27.43 -27.35 5.73
CA THR A 210 -28.73 -26.77 6.12
C THR A 210 -28.99 -25.49 5.31
N ILE A 211 -30.24 -25.02 5.35
CA ILE A 211 -30.63 -23.71 4.84
C ILE A 211 -30.98 -22.83 6.03
N GLU A 212 -30.42 -21.63 6.04
CA GLU A 212 -30.80 -20.60 7.01
C GLU A 212 -30.81 -19.22 6.34
N ASN A 213 -31.42 -18.21 6.93
CA ASN A 213 -31.28 -16.84 6.47
C ASN A 213 -29.84 -16.33 6.68
N GLU A 214 -29.44 -15.35 5.88
CA GLU A 214 -28.06 -14.82 5.88
C GLU A 214 -27.64 -14.30 7.26
N ILE A 215 -28.59 -13.72 8.01
CA ILE A 215 -28.34 -13.15 9.34
C ILE A 215 -28.10 -14.24 10.39
N GLY A 216 -28.99 -15.23 10.48
CA GLY A 216 -28.91 -16.34 11.41
C GLY A 216 -27.69 -17.22 11.16
N ALA A 217 -27.32 -17.41 9.88
CA ALA A 217 -26.12 -18.15 9.51
C ALA A 217 -24.82 -17.52 10.05
N GLN A 218 -24.78 -16.19 10.22
CA GLN A 218 -23.60 -15.47 10.73
C GLN A 218 -23.58 -15.39 12.26
N LEU A 219 -24.69 -15.68 12.93
CA LEU A 219 -24.79 -15.57 14.38
C LEU A 219 -24.11 -16.74 15.11
N TYR A 220 -23.95 -17.87 14.44
CA TYR A 220 -23.25 -19.05 14.97
C TYR A 220 -21.89 -19.19 14.29
N PRO A 221 -20.92 -18.29 14.56
CA PRO A 221 -19.58 -18.41 13.99
C PRO A 221 -18.95 -19.70 14.51
N SER A 222 -18.75 -20.65 13.61
CA SER A 222 -18.00 -21.86 13.85
C SER A 222 -16.90 -21.94 12.82
N ASP A 223 -15.67 -22.21 13.26
CA ASP A 223 -14.53 -22.48 12.36
C ASP A 223 -14.76 -23.72 11.50
N ARG A 224 -15.75 -24.56 11.86
CA ARG A 224 -16.10 -25.80 11.17
C ARG A 224 -17.21 -25.61 10.15
N LEU A 225 -17.95 -24.51 10.21
CA LEU A 225 -19.06 -24.21 9.30
C LEU A 225 -18.66 -23.11 8.32
N LYS A 226 -19.26 -23.17 7.14
CA LYS A 226 -19.08 -22.17 6.09
C LYS A 226 -20.40 -21.81 5.47
N VAL A 227 -20.67 -20.52 5.45
CA VAL A 227 -21.84 -19.93 4.78
C VAL A 227 -21.53 -19.82 3.29
N GLY A 228 -22.34 -20.48 2.47
CA GLY A 228 -22.35 -20.37 1.01
C GLY A 228 -22.99 -19.07 0.53
N PRO A 229 -23.01 -18.81 -0.79
CA PRO A 229 -23.80 -17.73 -1.36
C PRO A 229 -25.30 -17.87 -1.04
N ALA A 230 -26.02 -16.75 -1.23
CA ALA A 230 -27.46 -16.76 -1.23
C ALA A 230 -28.01 -17.72 -2.30
N VAL A 231 -29.03 -18.49 -1.94
CA VAL A 231 -29.75 -19.38 -2.83
C VAL A 231 -30.46 -18.52 -3.88
N GLU A 232 -30.12 -18.74 -5.14
CA GLU A 232 -30.57 -17.90 -6.24
C GLU A 232 -32.11 -17.78 -6.29
N GLY A 233 -32.60 -16.53 -6.36
CA GLY A 233 -34.03 -16.23 -6.43
C GLY A 233 -34.82 -16.52 -5.15
N LYS A 234 -34.17 -16.88 -4.04
CA LYS A 234 -34.82 -17.15 -2.75
C LYS A 234 -34.50 -16.05 -1.74
N TRP A 235 -35.15 -14.89 -1.93
CA TRP A 235 -35.20 -13.82 -0.92
C TRP A 235 -36.36 -14.04 0.04
N GLU A 236 -36.10 -13.95 1.33
CA GLU A 236 -37.11 -13.95 2.39
C GLU A 236 -37.43 -12.50 2.76
N ALA A 237 -38.59 -12.01 2.34
CA ALA A 237 -39.09 -10.72 2.82
C ALA A 237 -39.69 -10.87 4.22
N ASP A 238 -39.38 -9.94 5.12
CA ASP A 238 -39.94 -9.92 6.47
C ASP A 238 -41.37 -9.37 6.39
N HIS A 239 -42.34 -10.21 6.76
CA HIS A 239 -43.76 -9.90 6.81
C HIS A 239 -44.34 -10.22 8.19
N LEU A 240 -45.39 -9.51 8.58
CA LEU A 240 -46.25 -9.92 9.67
C LEU A 240 -47.29 -10.89 9.09
N ALA A 241 -47.30 -12.12 9.59
CA ALA A 241 -48.26 -13.14 9.19
C ALA A 241 -49.47 -13.05 10.12
N VAL A 242 -50.67 -12.88 9.57
CA VAL A 242 -51.93 -12.74 10.30
C VAL A 242 -52.82 -13.90 9.94
N ARG A 243 -53.47 -14.53 10.91
CA ARG A 243 -54.45 -15.58 10.64
C ARG A 243 -55.60 -15.02 9.79
N LYS A 244 -56.00 -15.77 8.75
CA LYS A 244 -57.09 -15.37 7.86
C LYS A 244 -58.39 -15.11 8.60
N GLY A 245 -59.20 -14.21 8.02
CA GLY A 245 -60.45 -13.77 8.62
C GLY A 245 -60.30 -12.58 9.58
N GLN A 246 -59.10 -11.99 9.66
CA GLN A 246 -58.83 -10.78 10.44
C GLN A 246 -58.43 -9.59 9.55
N PRO A 247 -59.31 -9.14 8.61
CA PRO A 247 -58.97 -8.09 7.66
C PRO A 247 -58.69 -6.74 8.34
N HIS A 248 -59.36 -6.44 9.46
CA HIS A 248 -59.14 -5.20 10.22
C HIS A 248 -57.74 -5.17 10.85
N LEU A 249 -57.29 -6.26 11.48
CA LEU A 249 -55.94 -6.36 12.03
C LEU A 249 -54.89 -6.18 10.93
N LEU A 250 -55.04 -6.88 9.81
CA LEU A 250 -54.12 -6.75 8.68
C LEU A 250 -54.07 -5.33 8.11
N SER A 251 -55.23 -4.67 7.99
CA SER A 251 -55.33 -3.28 7.53
C SER A 251 -54.62 -2.32 8.48
N ILE A 252 -54.84 -2.45 9.80
CA ILE A 252 -54.17 -1.64 10.82
C ILE A 252 -52.64 -1.82 10.74
N LEU A 253 -52.16 -3.06 10.65
CA LEU A 253 -50.74 -3.36 10.52
C LEU A 253 -50.14 -2.76 9.25
N ASN A 254 -50.83 -2.87 8.10
CA ASN A 254 -50.36 -2.28 6.85
C ASN A 254 -50.31 -0.74 6.91
N LYS A 255 -51.34 -0.08 7.46
CA LYS A 255 -51.33 1.37 7.66
C LYS A 255 -50.19 1.81 8.60
N ALA A 256 -49.92 1.03 9.65
CA ALA A 256 -48.81 1.30 10.55
C ALA A 256 -47.45 1.16 9.85
N LEU A 257 -47.25 0.11 9.05
CA LEU A 257 -46.03 -0.09 8.27
C LEU A 257 -45.84 0.97 7.18
N GLU A 258 -46.91 1.42 6.53
CA GLU A 258 -46.86 2.51 5.53
C GLU A 258 -46.51 3.86 6.16
N ALA A 259 -47.04 4.15 7.34
CA ALA A 259 -46.74 5.37 8.08
C ALA A 259 -45.39 5.30 8.83
N PHE A 260 -44.72 4.14 8.85
CA PHE A 260 -43.46 3.93 9.56
C PHE A 260 -42.35 4.75 8.90
N PRO A 261 -41.72 5.72 9.60
CA PRO A 261 -40.66 6.52 9.00
C PRO A 261 -39.48 5.63 8.55
N PRO A 262 -39.06 5.70 7.27
CA PRO A 262 -37.99 4.83 6.76
C PRO A 262 -36.65 4.98 7.51
N ALA A 263 -36.37 6.19 8.02
CA ALA A 263 -35.18 6.47 8.83
C ALA A 263 -35.22 5.75 10.19
N GLU A 264 -36.40 5.66 10.80
CA GLU A 264 -36.60 4.99 12.09
C GLU A 264 -36.52 3.47 11.92
N LEU A 265 -37.18 2.91 10.89
CA LEU A 265 -37.09 1.49 10.56
C LEU A 265 -35.63 1.09 10.27
N ARG A 266 -34.91 1.92 9.52
CA ARG A 266 -33.47 1.72 9.29
C ARG A 266 -32.66 1.77 10.59
N ALA A 267 -32.98 2.68 11.52
CA ALA A 267 -32.29 2.77 12.81
C ALA A 267 -32.52 1.51 13.66
N ILE A 268 -33.74 0.99 13.71
CA ILE A 268 -34.06 -0.29 14.38
C ILE A 268 -33.28 -1.43 13.73
N ARG A 269 -33.28 -1.53 12.40
CA ARG A 269 -32.50 -2.56 11.69
C ARG A 269 -31.01 -2.46 11.99
N LEU A 270 -30.43 -1.26 12.02
CA LEU A 270 -29.02 -1.07 12.34
C LEU A 270 -28.73 -1.39 13.82
N LYS A 271 -29.63 -1.10 14.75
CA LYS A 271 -29.47 -1.48 16.17
C LYS A 271 -29.25 -2.98 16.34
N TRP A 272 -29.98 -3.80 15.58
CA TRP A 272 -29.96 -5.26 15.74
C TRP A 272 -29.05 -6.01 14.75
N LEU A 273 -28.89 -5.50 13.53
CA LEU A 273 -28.22 -6.22 12.43
C LEU A 273 -26.85 -5.64 12.04
N ASN A 274 -26.40 -4.56 12.69
CA ASN A 274 -25.10 -3.97 12.37
C ASN A 274 -23.95 -4.92 12.76
N GLY A 275 -22.97 -5.05 11.86
CA GLY A 275 -21.82 -5.95 12.03
C GLY A 275 -22.06 -7.42 11.66
N ILE A 276 -23.29 -7.82 11.31
CA ILE A 276 -23.65 -9.21 10.94
C ILE A 276 -23.76 -9.39 9.41
N ALA A 277 -24.04 -8.32 8.67
CA ALA A 277 -23.92 -8.36 7.21
C ALA A 277 -22.46 -8.64 6.83
N PRO A 278 -22.19 -9.55 5.86
CA PRO A 278 -20.83 -9.75 5.41
C PRO A 278 -20.32 -8.41 4.90
N VAL A 279 -19.30 -7.87 5.56
CA VAL A 279 -18.42 -6.91 4.92
C VAL A 279 -17.94 -7.63 3.69
N HIS A 280 -18.49 -7.29 2.51
CA HIS A 280 -18.06 -7.88 1.26
C HIS A 280 -16.54 -7.84 1.28
N ALA A 281 -15.92 -9.02 1.30
CA ALA A 281 -14.47 -9.12 1.30
C ALA A 281 -13.98 -8.18 0.20
N PRO A 282 -13.08 -7.21 0.49
CA PRO A 282 -12.73 -6.16 -0.45
C PRO A 282 -12.44 -6.82 -1.78
N SER A 283 -13.23 -6.45 -2.80
CA SER A 283 -13.18 -7.11 -4.10
C SER A 283 -11.73 -7.13 -4.56
N ALA A 284 -11.30 -8.21 -5.21
CA ALA A 284 -9.91 -8.32 -5.68
C ALA A 284 -9.46 -7.06 -6.44
N TRP A 285 -10.40 -6.37 -7.09
CA TRP A 285 -10.24 -5.05 -7.71
C TRP A 285 -9.81 -3.90 -6.77
N GLN A 286 -10.28 -3.84 -5.52
CA GLN A 286 -9.82 -2.86 -4.52
C GLN A 286 -8.38 -3.13 -4.06
N ARG A 287 -7.98 -4.40 -3.95
CA ARG A 287 -6.57 -4.74 -3.69
C ARG A 287 -5.71 -4.39 -4.90
N VAL A 288 -6.14 -4.73 -6.11
CA VAL A 288 -5.42 -4.40 -7.36
C VAL A 288 -5.24 -2.89 -7.53
N THR A 289 -6.25 -2.07 -7.21
CA THR A 289 -6.12 -0.61 -7.31
C THR A 289 -5.15 -0.03 -6.28
N GLN A 290 -5.17 -0.52 -5.04
CA GLN A 290 -4.20 -0.12 -4.01
C GLN A 290 -2.76 -0.49 -4.40
N TRP A 291 -2.54 -1.72 -4.86
CA TRP A 291 -1.22 -2.18 -5.30
C TRP A 291 -0.76 -1.45 -6.57
N GLY A 292 -1.70 -1.06 -7.45
CA GLY A 292 -1.46 -0.20 -8.60
C GLY A 292 -0.98 1.19 -8.21
N CYS A 293 -1.58 1.83 -7.19
CA CYS A 293 -1.13 3.13 -6.71
C CYS A 293 0.27 3.06 -6.07
N TRP A 294 0.55 2.01 -5.29
CA TRP A 294 1.87 1.81 -4.68
C TRP A 294 2.97 1.55 -5.72
N SER A 295 2.69 0.75 -6.74
CA SER A 295 3.67 0.50 -7.81
C SER A 295 4.00 1.76 -8.60
N LEU A 296 2.98 2.59 -8.92
CA LEU A 296 3.18 3.87 -9.59
C LEU A 296 4.02 4.84 -8.75
N PHE A 297 3.77 4.89 -7.43
CA PHE A 297 4.53 5.72 -6.50
C PHE A 297 6.01 5.30 -6.43
N ILE A 298 6.29 3.99 -6.33
CA ILE A 298 7.66 3.46 -6.27
C ILE A 298 8.42 3.76 -7.57
N VAL A 299 7.80 3.57 -8.74
CA VAL A 299 8.42 3.87 -10.03
C VAL A 299 8.72 5.37 -10.17
N SER A 300 7.79 6.22 -9.73
CA SER A 300 7.99 7.68 -9.73
C SER A 300 9.14 8.10 -8.81
N LEU A 301 9.18 7.56 -7.59
CA LEU A 301 10.25 7.83 -6.62
C LEU A 301 11.62 7.38 -7.13
N PHE A 302 11.69 6.18 -7.71
CA PHE A 302 12.93 5.66 -8.29
C PHE A 302 13.40 6.49 -9.48
N GLY A 303 12.48 6.93 -10.35
CA GLY A 303 12.79 7.85 -11.45
C GLY A 303 13.35 9.19 -10.97
N LEU A 304 12.76 9.77 -9.93
CA LEU A 304 13.23 11.01 -9.31
C LEU A 304 14.63 10.87 -8.71
N LEU A 305 14.88 9.78 -7.98
CA LEU A 305 16.21 9.50 -7.41
C LEU A 305 17.27 9.27 -8.51
N SER A 306 16.93 8.55 -9.56
CA SER A 306 17.80 8.33 -10.71
C SER A 306 18.17 9.65 -11.41
N LEU A 307 17.19 10.54 -11.61
CA LEU A 307 17.43 11.86 -12.19
C LEU A 307 18.33 12.74 -11.30
N LEU A 308 18.10 12.75 -9.98
CA LEU A 308 18.93 13.48 -9.03
C LEU A 308 20.37 12.96 -9.04
N TRP A 309 20.53 11.64 -9.06
CA TRP A 309 21.84 10.99 -9.11
C TRP A 309 22.57 11.33 -10.40
N ASN A 310 21.90 11.25 -11.55
CA ASN A 310 22.50 11.53 -12.84
C ASN A 310 22.95 12.99 -12.95
N ARG A 311 22.16 13.94 -12.42
CA ARG A 311 22.55 15.37 -12.37
C ARG A 311 23.77 15.60 -11.49
N ARG A 312 23.83 14.94 -10.32
CA ARG A 312 24.98 15.03 -9.42
C ARG A 312 26.24 14.45 -10.06
N LEU A 313 26.11 13.31 -10.75
CA LEU A 313 27.21 12.67 -11.43
C LEU A 313 27.77 13.55 -12.55
N ALA A 314 26.89 14.16 -13.35
CA ALA A 314 27.30 15.09 -14.40
C ALA A 314 28.06 16.30 -13.83
N ALA A 315 27.56 16.91 -12.77
CA ALA A 315 28.23 18.04 -12.10
C ALA A 315 29.62 17.66 -11.55
N LEU A 316 29.76 16.45 -11.00
CA LEU A 316 31.03 15.96 -10.47
C LEU A 316 32.06 15.73 -11.60
N ILE A 317 31.62 15.22 -12.75
CA ILE A 317 32.49 15.02 -13.92
C ILE A 317 33.00 16.36 -14.46
N GLU A 318 32.13 17.37 -14.51
CA GLU A 318 32.49 18.72 -14.96
C GLU A 318 33.55 19.35 -14.03
N GLN A 319 33.34 19.28 -12.71
CA GLN A 319 34.33 19.76 -11.73
C GLN A 319 35.70 19.07 -11.86
N ARG A 320 35.72 17.76 -12.10
CA ARG A 320 36.98 17.03 -12.31
C ARG A 320 37.69 17.48 -13.57
N ARG A 321 36.95 17.65 -14.66
CA ARG A 321 37.51 18.11 -15.94
C ARG A 321 38.12 19.50 -15.84
N ASP A 322 37.46 20.41 -15.11
CA ASP A 322 38.00 21.76 -14.90
C ASP A 322 39.30 21.72 -14.08
N ALA A 323 39.35 20.93 -13.00
CA ALA A 323 40.57 20.77 -12.21
C ALA A 323 41.72 20.09 -12.98
N GLU A 324 41.41 19.08 -13.82
CA GLU A 324 42.40 18.44 -14.70
C GLU A 324 42.95 19.43 -15.73
N LYS A 325 42.09 20.27 -16.29
CA LYS A 325 42.47 21.30 -17.26
C LYS A 325 43.37 22.36 -16.62
N ASP A 326 43.01 22.89 -15.45
CA ASP A 326 43.80 23.90 -14.74
C ASP A 326 45.20 23.38 -14.38
N LEU A 327 45.30 22.11 -13.96
CA LEU A 327 46.59 21.48 -13.67
C LEU A 327 47.44 21.31 -14.94
N ASN A 328 46.83 20.88 -16.03
CA ASN A 328 47.52 20.72 -17.30
C ASN A 328 48.02 22.06 -17.85
N ASP A 329 47.22 23.12 -17.74
CA ASP A 329 47.59 24.48 -18.14
C ASP A 329 48.78 25.00 -17.30
N GLN A 330 48.81 24.71 -15.98
CA GLN A 330 49.95 25.02 -15.12
C GLN A 330 51.24 24.27 -15.53
N LEU A 331 51.15 22.98 -15.83
CA LEU A 331 52.30 22.18 -16.28
C LEU A 331 52.84 22.67 -17.62
N ALA A 332 51.95 22.99 -18.57
CA ALA A 332 52.32 23.54 -19.87
C ALA A 332 53.05 24.89 -19.72
N PHE A 333 52.56 25.75 -18.82
CA PHE A 333 53.21 27.03 -18.52
C PHE A 333 54.60 26.84 -17.88
N GLN A 334 54.74 25.91 -16.93
CA GLN A 334 56.03 25.60 -16.30
C GLN A 334 57.06 25.09 -17.31
N HIS A 335 56.68 24.17 -18.21
CA HIS A 335 57.58 23.72 -19.28
C HIS A 335 57.97 24.87 -20.21
N ALA A 336 57.02 25.72 -20.61
CA ALA A 336 57.30 26.88 -21.46
C ALA A 336 58.28 27.87 -20.81
N LEU A 337 58.17 28.13 -19.51
CA LEU A 337 59.11 28.98 -18.77
C LEU A 337 60.53 28.39 -18.77
N ILE A 338 60.64 27.08 -18.58
CA ILE A 338 61.92 26.38 -18.54
C ILE A 338 62.59 26.38 -19.93
N ASP A 339 61.81 26.11 -20.98
CA ASP A 339 62.28 26.10 -22.37
C ASP A 339 62.64 27.49 -22.91
N ALA A 340 62.01 28.55 -22.41
CA ALA A 340 62.33 29.92 -22.81
C ALA A 340 63.67 30.43 -22.25
N MET A 341 64.29 29.73 -21.29
CA MET A 341 65.56 30.16 -20.72
C MET A 341 66.74 29.96 -21.70
N PRO A 342 67.54 31.00 -21.97
CA PRO A 342 68.61 30.96 -22.99
C PRO A 342 69.82 30.13 -22.56
N ASP A 343 70.00 29.94 -21.25
CA ASP A 343 71.07 29.12 -20.69
C ASP A 343 70.58 27.68 -20.46
N PRO A 344 71.40 26.67 -20.80
CA PRO A 344 71.11 25.28 -20.50
C PRO A 344 70.80 25.05 -19.02
N MET A 345 69.70 24.36 -18.77
CA MET A 345 69.33 23.90 -17.45
C MET A 345 68.97 22.43 -17.45
N PHE A 346 69.25 21.79 -16.32
CA PHE A 346 68.95 20.39 -16.08
C PHE A 346 68.54 20.15 -14.63
N VAL A 347 67.67 19.16 -14.45
CA VAL A 347 67.35 18.57 -13.15
C VAL A 347 67.80 17.12 -13.18
N ARG A 348 68.55 16.70 -12.16
CA ARG A 348 68.98 15.30 -11.96
C ARG A 348 68.46 14.75 -10.65
N ASP A 349 68.18 13.45 -10.59
CA ASP A 349 67.75 12.75 -9.37
C ASP A 349 68.90 12.48 -8.40
N LEU A 350 68.61 11.73 -7.33
CA LEU A 350 69.58 11.33 -6.29
C LEU A 350 70.66 10.37 -6.82
N GLU A 351 70.37 9.69 -7.92
CA GLU A 351 71.28 8.78 -8.62
C GLU A 351 72.03 9.48 -9.79
N GLY A 352 71.85 10.80 -9.93
CA GLY A 352 72.49 11.61 -10.97
C GLY A 352 71.92 11.44 -12.38
N ARG A 353 70.76 10.77 -12.52
CA ARG A 353 70.06 10.58 -13.79
C ARG A 353 69.30 11.84 -14.17
N LEU A 354 69.23 12.15 -15.46
CA LEU A 354 68.53 13.35 -15.93
C LEU A 354 67.01 13.19 -15.82
N ILE A 355 66.35 14.01 -15.00
CA ILE A 355 64.88 14.05 -14.87
C ILE A 355 64.27 14.99 -15.89
N MET A 356 64.87 16.17 -16.08
CA MET A 356 64.36 17.25 -16.93
C MET A 356 65.53 18.07 -17.49
N CYS A 357 65.39 18.59 -18.70
CA CYS A 357 66.26 19.65 -19.22
C CYS A 357 65.44 20.61 -20.08
N ASN A 358 65.92 21.84 -20.24
CA ASN A 358 65.29 22.79 -21.15
C ASN A 358 65.78 22.62 -22.58
N LYS A 359 65.06 23.22 -23.53
CA LYS A 359 65.45 23.23 -24.95
C LYS A 359 66.88 23.74 -25.21
N SER A 360 67.38 24.73 -24.47
CA SER A 360 68.76 25.22 -24.61
C SER A 360 69.81 24.15 -24.26
N TYR A 361 69.53 23.26 -23.30
CA TYR A 361 70.39 22.11 -22.99
C TYR A 361 70.45 21.11 -24.15
N GLU A 362 69.31 20.79 -24.75
CA GLU A 362 69.22 19.92 -25.93
C GLU A 362 70.04 20.48 -27.10
N GLU A 363 69.85 21.77 -27.40
CA GLU A 363 70.53 22.46 -28.50
C GLU A 363 72.04 22.56 -28.28
N ARG A 364 72.50 22.94 -27.08
CA ARG A 364 73.95 23.13 -26.81
C ARG A 364 74.74 21.84 -26.68
N LEU A 365 74.08 20.73 -26.33
CA LEU A 365 74.70 19.40 -26.28
C LEU A 365 74.34 18.53 -27.50
N SER A 366 73.65 19.09 -28.50
CA SER A 366 73.22 18.40 -29.72
C SER A 366 72.52 17.06 -29.43
N THR A 367 71.59 17.08 -28.47
CA THR A 367 70.88 15.90 -27.98
C THR A 367 69.37 16.14 -27.92
N ARG A 368 68.60 15.10 -27.62
CA ARG A 368 67.15 15.19 -27.41
C ARG A 368 66.76 14.56 -26.08
N PHE A 369 65.82 15.18 -25.38
CA PHE A 369 65.38 14.82 -24.04
C PHE A 369 64.90 13.37 -23.98
N ASP A 370 64.14 12.91 -24.98
CA ASP A 370 63.67 11.52 -25.10
C ASP A 370 64.79 10.48 -25.16
N GLN A 371 66.01 10.87 -25.56
CA GLN A 371 67.18 9.99 -25.63
C GLN A 371 68.04 10.03 -24.35
N VAL A 372 67.95 11.11 -23.57
CA VAL A 372 68.80 11.36 -22.40
C VAL A 372 68.09 11.25 -21.06
N GLN A 373 66.75 11.32 -21.03
CA GLN A 373 65.95 11.19 -19.81
C GLN A 373 66.20 9.84 -19.12
N GLY A 374 66.36 9.87 -17.79
CA GLY A 374 66.61 8.69 -16.96
C GLY A 374 68.03 8.12 -17.02
N ARG A 375 68.93 8.73 -17.81
CA ARG A 375 70.32 8.29 -17.97
C ARG A 375 71.31 9.16 -17.20
N GLN A 376 72.39 8.53 -16.74
CA GLN A 376 73.49 9.24 -16.08
C GLN A 376 74.40 9.90 -17.11
N LEU A 377 75.11 10.98 -16.72
CA LEU A 377 76.00 11.70 -17.64
C LEU A 377 77.10 10.80 -18.23
N ILE A 378 77.55 9.80 -17.49
CA ILE A 378 78.56 8.82 -17.91
C ILE A 378 78.06 7.80 -18.94
N GLU A 379 76.74 7.58 -19.02
CA GLU A 379 76.08 6.67 -19.96
C GLU A 379 75.82 7.35 -21.31
N LEU A 380 76.03 8.67 -21.39
CA LEU A 380 75.70 9.51 -22.53
C LEU A 380 76.95 9.93 -23.27
N ASP A 381 76.95 9.74 -24.58
CA ASP A 381 77.99 10.27 -25.47
C ASP A 381 77.70 11.74 -25.84
N VAL A 382 77.52 12.60 -24.83
CA VAL A 382 77.28 14.05 -24.99
C VAL A 382 78.51 14.89 -24.64
N LEU A 383 79.38 14.38 -23.77
CA LEU A 383 80.65 14.98 -23.37
C LEU A 383 81.76 13.93 -23.46
N PRO A 384 83.03 14.32 -23.60
CA PRO A 384 84.16 13.41 -23.46
C PRO A 384 84.07 12.64 -22.15
N LYS A 385 84.38 11.35 -22.18
CA LYS A 385 84.19 10.42 -21.05
C LYS A 385 84.82 10.91 -19.75
N GLU A 386 86.04 11.45 -19.84
CA GLU A 386 86.77 12.00 -18.69
C GLU A 386 86.05 13.20 -18.05
N THR A 387 85.49 14.09 -18.87
CA THR A 387 84.69 15.23 -18.41
C THR A 387 83.35 14.79 -17.81
N ALA A 388 82.69 13.79 -18.42
CA ALA A 388 81.43 13.24 -17.92
C ALA A 388 81.60 12.55 -16.56
N GLU A 389 82.66 11.77 -16.38
CA GLU A 389 82.99 11.08 -15.12
C GLU A 389 83.33 12.09 -14.02
N GLN A 390 84.15 13.11 -14.33
CA GLN A 390 84.48 14.17 -13.38
C GLN A 390 83.22 14.91 -12.90
N LEU A 391 82.36 15.37 -13.81
CA LEU A 391 81.14 16.09 -13.47
C LEU A 391 80.15 15.22 -12.70
N HIS A 392 80.01 13.94 -13.07
CA HIS A 392 79.14 13.02 -12.34
C HIS A 392 79.63 12.80 -10.90
N ALA A 393 80.93 12.57 -10.70
CA ALA A 393 81.52 12.44 -9.37
C ALA A 393 81.29 13.71 -8.52
N GLU A 394 81.43 14.90 -9.12
CA GLU A 394 81.15 16.16 -8.45
C GLU A 394 79.67 16.32 -8.07
N PHE A 395 78.73 15.94 -8.94
CA PHE A 395 77.30 15.95 -8.63
C PHE A 395 76.95 15.01 -7.49
N MET A 396 77.51 13.78 -7.48
CA MET A 396 77.28 12.83 -6.40
C MET A 396 77.85 13.32 -5.06
N ALA A 397 79.04 13.93 -5.06
CA ALA A 397 79.61 14.56 -3.88
C ALA A 397 78.75 15.75 -3.38
N GLN A 398 78.17 16.52 -4.31
CA GLN A 398 77.29 17.63 -3.98
C GLN A 398 75.96 17.16 -3.35
N LEU A 399 75.37 16.09 -3.86
CA LEU A 399 74.17 15.47 -3.27
C LEU A 399 74.42 15.02 -1.82
N GLY A 400 75.61 14.50 -1.52
CA GLY A 400 76.01 14.12 -0.17
C GLY A 400 76.23 15.31 0.78
N THR A 401 76.84 16.39 0.28
CA THR A 401 77.15 17.58 1.10
C THR A 401 76.01 18.60 1.20
N ARG A 402 75.03 18.54 0.28
CA ARG A 402 73.86 19.42 0.16
C ARG A 402 74.20 20.92 0.07
N LYS A 403 75.42 21.26 -0.36
CA LYS A 403 75.84 22.65 -0.54
C LYS A 403 75.59 23.11 -1.97
N THR A 404 75.18 24.36 -2.14
CA THR A 404 75.14 25.00 -3.45
C THR A 404 76.56 25.19 -3.97
N ARG A 405 76.76 25.04 -5.28
CA ARG A 405 78.07 25.19 -5.91
C ARG A 405 77.93 26.12 -7.12
N PHE A 406 78.80 27.11 -7.17
CA PHE A 406 78.96 28.05 -8.26
C PHE A 406 80.43 28.03 -8.66
N SER A 407 80.72 27.82 -9.94
CA SER A 407 82.08 27.60 -10.40
C SER A 407 82.26 28.07 -11.83
N GLU A 408 83.21 28.95 -12.04
CA GLU A 408 83.82 29.18 -13.35
C GLU A 408 84.79 28.04 -13.63
N ARG A 409 84.76 27.46 -14.83
CA ARG A 409 85.60 26.34 -15.22
C ARG A 409 85.70 26.22 -16.73
N GLN A 410 86.80 25.62 -17.19
CA GLN A 410 86.93 25.16 -18.56
C GLN A 410 86.40 23.74 -18.64
N LEU A 411 85.41 23.49 -19.50
CA LEU A 411 84.96 22.13 -19.81
C LEU A 411 85.28 21.79 -21.26
N MET A 412 85.70 20.55 -21.49
CA MET A 412 85.85 20.02 -22.83
C MET A 412 84.49 19.53 -23.33
N PHE A 413 83.94 20.20 -24.33
CA PHE A 413 82.80 19.72 -25.10
C PHE A 413 83.31 18.98 -26.34
N LYS A 414 82.43 18.25 -27.03
CA LYS A 414 82.78 17.58 -28.30
C LYS A 414 83.30 18.55 -29.36
N ASP A 415 82.83 19.80 -29.34
CA ASP A 415 83.21 20.85 -30.29
C ASP A 415 84.40 21.71 -29.81
N GLY A 416 85.08 21.31 -28.73
CA GLY A 416 86.24 22.01 -28.17
C GLY A 416 86.08 22.48 -26.72
N VAL A 417 87.13 23.08 -26.17
CA VAL A 417 87.16 23.60 -24.78
C VAL A 417 86.39 24.92 -24.71
N ARG A 418 85.51 25.06 -23.70
CA ARG A 418 84.75 26.29 -23.45
C ARG A 418 84.86 26.72 -21.99
N ASP A 419 84.98 28.03 -21.80
CA ASP A 419 84.88 28.68 -20.50
C ASP A 419 83.42 28.85 -20.09
N ILE A 420 83.00 28.14 -19.05
CA ILE A 420 81.61 28.17 -18.59
C ILE A 420 81.50 28.59 -17.13
N TYR A 421 80.42 29.30 -16.83
CA TYR A 421 79.97 29.52 -15.47
C TYR A 421 78.89 28.48 -15.18
N GLN A 422 79.20 27.51 -14.32
CA GLN A 422 78.28 26.46 -13.93
C GLN A 422 77.75 26.73 -12.52
N TRP A 423 76.44 26.57 -12.36
CA TRP A 423 75.76 26.64 -11.08
C TRP A 423 74.93 25.37 -10.85
N THR A 424 74.96 24.85 -9.63
CA THR A 424 74.18 23.70 -9.20
C THR A 424 73.69 23.90 -7.78
N VAL A 425 72.40 23.65 -7.57
CA VAL A 425 71.71 23.79 -6.29
C VAL A 425 70.94 22.50 -5.96
N PRO A 426 70.87 22.09 -4.68
CA PRO A 426 70.00 20.98 -4.27
C PRO A 426 68.52 21.29 -4.53
N PHE A 427 67.81 20.36 -5.15
CA PHE A 427 66.38 20.43 -5.44
C PHE A 427 65.59 19.61 -4.41
N TYR A 428 64.56 20.21 -3.82
CA TYR A 428 63.73 19.59 -2.77
C TYR A 428 62.28 19.48 -3.24
N SER A 429 61.56 18.43 -2.81
CA SER A 429 60.11 18.37 -2.98
C SER A 429 59.38 19.30 -2.00
N ALA A 430 58.08 19.49 -2.20
CA ALA A 430 57.23 20.33 -1.36
C ALA A 430 57.20 19.92 0.14
N ASP A 431 57.56 18.68 0.44
CA ASP A 431 57.70 18.10 1.78
C ASP A 431 59.09 18.32 2.42
N GLY A 432 59.99 19.05 1.76
CA GLY A 432 61.35 19.35 2.23
C GLY A 432 62.36 18.21 2.05
N GLN A 433 61.98 17.10 1.40
CA GLN A 433 62.91 16.01 1.10
C GLN A 433 63.80 16.34 -0.10
N LEU A 434 65.09 16.00 -0.02
CA LEU A 434 66.01 16.18 -1.14
C LEU A 434 65.59 15.25 -2.29
N ARG A 435 65.33 15.82 -3.46
CA ARG A 435 64.92 15.10 -4.67
C ARG A 435 66.02 15.01 -5.72
N GLY A 436 67.02 15.87 -5.64
CA GLY A 436 68.09 15.87 -6.64
C GLY A 436 68.89 17.16 -6.72
N LEU A 437 69.40 17.46 -7.91
CA LEU A 437 70.12 18.69 -8.22
C LEU A 437 69.44 19.43 -9.38
N LEU A 438 69.23 20.73 -9.23
CA LEU A 438 68.94 21.65 -10.32
C LEU A 438 70.22 22.39 -10.66
N GLY A 439 70.57 22.46 -11.93
CA GLY A 439 71.75 23.18 -12.35
C GLY A 439 71.64 23.72 -13.76
N GLY A 440 72.54 24.62 -14.07
CA GLY A 440 72.68 25.18 -15.40
C GLY A 440 74.09 25.69 -15.63
N TRP A 441 74.37 26.07 -16.87
CA TRP A 441 75.61 26.75 -17.19
C TRP A 441 75.41 27.84 -18.23
N SER A 442 76.24 28.88 -18.16
CA SER A 442 76.32 29.94 -19.16
C SER A 442 77.74 30.01 -19.71
N ASP A 443 77.87 30.46 -20.95
CA ASP A 443 79.18 30.58 -21.62
C ASP A 443 79.76 31.96 -21.29
N ILE A 444 80.96 31.98 -20.69
CA ILE A 444 81.61 33.23 -20.25
C ILE A 444 82.28 33.93 -21.44
N GLY A 445 82.67 33.18 -22.48
CA GLY A 445 83.44 33.68 -23.62
C GLY A 445 82.71 34.70 -24.51
N LYS A 446 81.39 34.81 -24.40
CA LYS A 446 80.57 35.79 -25.15
C LYS A 446 80.16 37.03 -24.36
N ARG A 447 80.34 37.08 -23.03
CA ARG A 447 79.84 38.19 -22.18
C ARG A 447 80.72 39.45 -22.20
N THR A 448 81.95 39.38 -22.71
CA THR A 448 82.88 40.52 -22.70
C THR A 448 82.73 41.47 -23.91
N ARG A 449 81.69 41.34 -24.73
CA ARG A 449 81.38 42.26 -25.84
C ARG A 449 79.90 42.58 -25.95
N GLN A 450 79.36 43.27 -24.95
CA GLN A 450 78.16 44.12 -25.07
C GLN A 450 78.28 45.21 -23.99
N VAL A 451 78.76 46.38 -24.40
CA VAL A 451 78.53 47.68 -23.75
C VAL A 451 77.56 48.42 -24.63
#